data_AF-A0A835Q211-F1
#
_entry.id   AF-A0A835Q211-F1
#
_cell.length_a   1.000
_cell.length_b   1.000
_cell.length_c   1.000
_cell.angle_alpha   90.00
_cell.angle_beta   90.00
_cell.angle_gamma   90.00
#
_symmetry.space_group_name_H-M   'P 1'
#
loop_
_entity.id
_entity.type
_entity.pdbx_description
1 polymer ?
#
loop_
_entity_poly.entity_id
_entity_poly.type
_entity_poly.pdbx_seq_one_letter_code
_entity_poly.pdbx_strand_id
1 'polypeptide(L)'
;MMSNGMVIGIIDTGIKPGHPSFSDYHMPPAPPTWKGNCTTPGSGFVCNDKIISGKAFSGGTHPSPVDTDGHGTHVASIAAGRQVNGASVLGTAKGVSSGMAPKVHLAIYKVCFVKGCADADIIAAIDQAIKDGVDVINMSISCSPTAPLYADSVALGSMAAIQHGIVAVSSAGNEGPKTNSLSHCAPWVIAAGAVSTDRRATSKVELGDGRTFNGQTAYQPVNTFDSSKLYPLEYPGKNGDANASCCVPNALSNMNFRGQIVLCNPGIVKDEEKGKALYARGAEGMIIFNWPEQGYTTFSRAHVIAASHVNYPDGFDIYDYFFKNNATATLRFFDTEFGFMPSPSIGYLSSLGPSQMNGGLIKPDVVAPGINILAAWHKDVGRNPNPMATHTFDFDSGTSMAAAHVTGRQQRSSLPSSPRPRTQCQVQVAS
;
A
#
# COMPACT_ATOMS: atom_id res chain seq x y z
N MET A 1 -1.02 22.49 -18.87
CA MET A 1 -1.10 23.48 -17.76
C MET A 1 -1.40 22.70 -16.49
N MET A 2 -0.40 22.44 -15.65
CA MET A 2 -0.57 21.61 -14.44
C MET A 2 -1.04 22.48 -13.26
N SER A 3 -2.22 22.17 -12.72
CA SER A 3 -2.60 22.19 -11.29
C SER A 3 -2.02 23.25 -10.33
N ASN A 4 -1.69 24.47 -10.78
CA ASN A 4 -1.22 25.52 -9.87
C ASN A 4 -2.32 25.82 -8.83
N GLY A 5 -2.02 25.56 -7.56
CA GLY A 5 -2.93 25.84 -6.44
C GLY A 5 -4.02 24.78 -6.22
N MET A 6 -3.82 23.51 -6.59
CA MET A 6 -4.70 22.43 -6.11
C MET A 6 -4.26 21.91 -4.74
N VAL A 7 -5.21 21.41 -3.95
CA VAL A 7 -4.98 20.76 -2.66
C VAL A 7 -5.61 19.36 -2.62
N ILE A 8 -4.80 18.35 -2.33
CA ILE A 8 -5.26 16.98 -2.07
C ILE A 8 -5.36 16.76 -0.55
N GLY A 9 -6.54 16.40 -0.08
CA GLY A 9 -6.77 15.89 1.27
C GLY A 9 -6.43 14.40 1.36
N ILE A 10 -5.51 14.02 2.24
CA ILE A 10 -5.16 12.63 2.53
C ILE A 10 -5.78 12.25 3.89
N ILE A 11 -6.75 11.34 3.88
CA ILE A 11 -7.38 10.81 5.08
C ILE A 11 -6.81 9.43 5.36
N ASP A 12 -5.90 9.32 6.35
CA ASP A 12 -5.04 8.13 6.52
C ASP A 12 -4.41 8.04 7.94
N THR A 13 -3.24 7.40 8.09
CA THR A 13 -2.45 7.25 9.34
C THR A 13 -1.58 8.46 9.68
N GLY A 14 -1.64 9.53 8.88
CA GLY A 14 -0.86 10.76 9.06
C GLY A 14 0.22 10.95 8.00
N ILE A 15 1.24 11.76 8.31
CA ILE A 15 2.40 11.96 7.42
C ILE A 15 3.71 12.07 8.19
N LYS A 16 4.84 11.71 7.57
CA LYS A 16 6.20 12.07 8.02
C LYS A 16 6.61 13.41 7.40
N PRO A 17 6.42 14.56 8.06
CA PRO A 17 6.54 15.88 7.42
C PRO A 17 7.96 16.20 6.93
N GLY A 18 8.99 15.74 7.63
CA GLY A 18 10.40 15.97 7.26
C GLY A 18 10.96 15.08 6.15
N HIS A 19 10.13 14.24 5.50
CA HIS A 19 10.60 13.37 4.43
C HIS A 19 10.88 14.18 3.14
N PRO A 20 11.95 13.90 2.37
CA PRO A 20 12.30 14.63 1.14
C PRO A 20 11.18 14.69 0.09
N SER A 21 10.32 13.66 0.02
CA SER A 21 9.14 13.65 -0.85
C SER A 21 8.13 14.76 -0.53
N PHE A 22 8.25 15.43 0.62
CA PHE A 22 7.40 16.55 0.99
C PHE A 22 8.17 17.87 1.13
N SER A 23 9.29 17.99 0.42
CA SER A 23 9.98 19.27 0.27
C SER A 23 9.05 20.32 -0.36
N ASP A 24 9.10 21.53 0.18
CA ASP A 24 8.43 22.72 -0.32
C ASP A 24 9.24 23.47 -1.38
N TYR A 25 10.41 22.96 -1.77
CA TYR A 25 11.28 23.60 -2.73
C TYR A 25 10.57 23.85 -4.08
N HIS A 26 10.47 25.13 -4.44
CA HIS A 26 9.73 25.66 -5.60
C HIS A 26 8.26 25.21 -5.66
N MET A 27 7.62 25.07 -4.50
CA MET A 27 6.16 24.98 -4.46
C MET A 27 5.54 26.34 -4.82
N PRO A 28 4.43 26.35 -5.58
CA PRO A 28 3.64 27.57 -5.72
C PRO A 28 3.07 28.00 -4.36
N PRO A 29 2.61 29.25 -4.21
CA PRO A 29 1.86 29.63 -3.02
C PRO A 29 0.56 28.82 -2.94
N ALA A 30 0.11 28.55 -1.70
CA ALA A 30 -1.20 27.95 -1.45
C ALA A 30 -2.32 28.77 -2.14
N PRO A 31 -3.39 28.12 -2.63
CA PRO A 31 -4.44 28.83 -3.35
C PRO A 31 -5.14 29.84 -2.43
N PRO A 32 -5.55 31.01 -2.93
CA PRO A 32 -6.27 32.02 -2.12
C PRO A 32 -7.58 31.52 -1.51
N THR A 33 -8.16 30.46 -2.08
CA THR A 33 -9.38 29.81 -1.58
C THR A 33 -9.12 28.86 -0.40
N TRP A 34 -7.86 28.57 -0.07
CA TRP A 34 -7.49 27.70 1.04
C TRP A 34 -7.85 28.32 2.38
N LYS A 35 -8.55 27.54 3.22
CA LYS A 35 -8.99 27.98 4.56
C LYS A 35 -8.39 27.15 5.68
N GLY A 36 -7.71 26.04 5.34
CA GLY A 36 -7.02 25.21 6.32
C GLY A 36 -5.86 25.96 6.97
N ASN A 37 -5.47 25.49 8.15
CA ASN A 37 -4.32 26.02 8.88
C ASN A 37 -3.45 24.88 9.38
N CYS A 38 -2.24 25.24 9.79
CA CYS A 38 -1.30 24.32 10.41
C CYS A 38 -1.17 24.56 11.91
N THR A 39 -2.29 24.50 12.62
CA THR A 39 -2.28 24.72 14.07
C THR A 39 -2.62 23.41 14.77
N THR A 40 -1.60 22.75 15.31
CA THR A 40 -1.76 21.61 16.22
C THR A 40 -0.98 21.89 17.51
N PRO A 41 -1.55 22.67 18.46
CA PRO A 41 -0.86 23.06 19.67
C PRO A 41 -0.30 21.85 20.42
N GLY A 42 0.98 21.88 20.78
CA GLY A 42 1.65 20.82 21.54
C GLY A 42 2.01 19.55 20.76
N SER A 43 1.75 19.48 19.45
CA SER A 43 2.02 18.28 18.64
C SER A 43 3.45 18.18 18.09
N GLY A 44 4.17 19.32 18.02
CA GLY A 44 5.46 19.44 17.34
C GLY A 44 5.39 19.33 15.80
N PHE A 45 4.18 19.27 15.22
CA PHE A 45 3.99 19.16 13.78
C PHE A 45 4.14 20.52 13.10
N VAL A 46 5.00 20.57 12.08
CA VAL A 46 5.32 21.78 11.32
C VAL A 46 4.95 21.57 9.87
N CYS A 47 4.15 22.49 9.34
CA CYS A 47 3.82 22.57 7.92
C CYS A 47 4.86 23.34 7.14
N ASN A 48 4.77 23.22 5.83
CA ASN A 48 5.55 23.95 4.85
C ASN A 48 4.69 24.22 3.61
N ASP A 49 5.24 24.79 2.54
CA ASP A 49 4.41 25.06 1.34
C ASP A 49 4.00 23.79 0.59
N LYS A 50 4.52 22.61 0.96
CA LYS A 50 4.06 21.32 0.42
C LYS A 50 2.91 20.72 1.21
N ILE A 51 3.06 20.64 2.53
CA ILE A 51 2.08 20.17 3.50
C ILE A 51 1.49 21.40 4.17
N ILE A 52 0.33 21.87 3.71
CA ILE A 52 -0.24 23.17 4.12
C ILE A 52 -1.25 23.06 5.28
N SER A 53 -1.60 21.83 5.68
CA SER A 53 -2.33 21.54 6.91
C SER A 53 -2.06 20.11 7.39
N GLY A 54 -2.10 19.93 8.71
CA GLY A 54 -2.10 18.62 9.35
C GLY A 54 -3.02 18.64 10.57
N LYS A 55 -4.00 17.74 10.60
CA LYS A 55 -4.97 17.57 11.68
C LYS A 55 -5.12 16.08 11.99
N ALA A 56 -5.48 15.75 13.21
CA ALA A 56 -5.80 14.38 13.60
C ALA A 56 -7.11 14.34 14.37
N PHE A 57 -7.83 13.23 14.25
CA PHE A 57 -9.12 12.99 14.89
C PHE A 57 -9.08 11.61 15.53
N SER A 58 -9.21 11.55 16.84
CA SER A 58 -9.23 10.30 17.60
C SER A 58 -10.19 10.41 18.76
N GLY A 59 -11.44 9.98 18.57
CA GLY A 59 -12.46 9.94 19.62
C GLY A 59 -12.72 11.31 20.24
N GLY A 60 -12.77 12.37 19.42
CA GLY A 60 -12.97 13.75 19.86
C GLY A 60 -11.70 14.47 20.37
N THR A 61 -10.54 13.81 20.35
CA THR A 61 -9.25 14.44 20.61
C THR A 61 -8.51 14.77 19.33
N HIS A 62 -7.56 15.71 19.40
CA HIS A 62 -6.72 16.15 18.29
C HIS A 62 -5.24 15.87 18.54
N PRO A 63 -4.80 14.60 18.45
CA PRO A 63 -3.40 14.23 18.66
C PRO A 63 -2.50 14.71 17.52
N SER A 64 -1.22 14.33 17.54
CA SER A 64 -0.28 14.66 16.47
C SER A 64 -0.65 13.98 15.15
N PRO A 65 -0.64 14.70 14.01
CA PRO A 65 -0.86 14.12 12.68
C PRO A 65 0.39 13.43 12.12
N VAL A 66 1.46 13.31 12.90
CA VAL A 66 2.66 12.54 12.53
C VAL A 66 2.29 11.08 12.30
N ASP A 67 2.79 10.53 11.19
CA ASP A 67 2.63 9.12 10.85
C ASP A 67 3.50 8.23 11.74
N THR A 68 2.89 7.20 12.29
CA THR A 68 3.53 6.18 13.15
C THR A 68 3.37 4.77 12.60
N ASP A 69 2.73 4.64 11.44
CA ASP A 69 2.48 3.37 10.76
C ASP A 69 3.25 3.27 9.44
N GLY A 70 3.22 4.35 8.63
CA GLY A 70 3.88 4.44 7.33
C GLY A 70 2.91 4.56 6.16
N HIS A 71 1.71 3.99 6.29
CA HIS A 71 0.73 3.92 5.20
C HIS A 71 0.35 5.31 4.64
N GLY A 72 0.02 6.27 5.50
CA GLY A 72 -0.33 7.63 5.08
C GLY A 72 0.82 8.40 4.42
N THR A 73 2.05 8.23 4.92
CA THR A 73 3.27 8.76 4.28
C THR A 73 3.44 8.18 2.87
N HIS A 74 3.23 6.87 2.73
CA HIS A 74 3.35 6.15 1.45
C HIS A 74 2.32 6.65 0.45
N VAL A 75 1.03 6.62 0.82
CA VAL A 75 -0.11 7.10 0.03
C VAL A 75 0.06 8.56 -0.41
N ALA A 76 0.40 9.46 0.53
CA ALA A 76 0.59 10.88 0.22
C ALA A 76 1.72 11.11 -0.79
N SER A 77 2.81 10.34 -0.70
CA SER A 77 3.94 10.46 -1.61
C SER A 77 3.66 9.89 -3.00
N ILE A 78 2.81 8.86 -3.13
CA ILE A 78 2.34 8.38 -4.44
C ILE A 78 1.46 9.45 -5.11
N ALA A 79 0.51 10.02 -4.37
CA ALA A 79 -0.41 11.01 -4.92
C ALA A 79 0.33 12.29 -5.36
N ALA A 80 1.18 12.84 -4.49
CA ALA A 80 1.77 14.15 -4.71
C ALA A 80 3.24 14.28 -4.26
N GLY A 81 3.99 13.21 -4.00
CA GLY A 81 5.40 13.33 -3.61
C GLY A 81 6.24 14.14 -4.60
N ARG A 82 7.17 14.95 -4.08
CA ARG A 82 8.22 15.61 -4.87
C ARG A 82 9.17 14.58 -5.47
N GLN A 83 9.92 15.02 -6.48
CA GLN A 83 11.00 14.23 -7.03
C GLN A 83 12.09 14.04 -5.98
N VAL A 84 12.48 12.80 -5.75
CA VAL A 84 13.57 12.43 -4.85
C VAL A 84 14.51 11.48 -5.58
N ASN A 85 15.76 11.91 -5.73
CA ASN A 85 16.80 11.14 -6.41
C ASN A 85 17.38 10.05 -5.49
N GLY A 86 17.72 8.91 -6.08
CA GLY A 86 18.34 7.81 -5.32
C GLY A 86 17.38 7.10 -4.38
N ALA A 87 16.07 7.17 -4.67
CA ALA A 87 15.07 6.40 -3.96
C ALA A 87 15.29 4.91 -4.22
N SER A 88 15.27 4.09 -3.17
CA SER A 88 15.41 2.63 -3.25
C SER A 88 14.91 2.01 -1.95
N VAL A 89 14.52 0.73 -2.00
CA VAL A 89 14.22 -0.07 -0.82
C VAL A 89 15.34 -1.10 -0.66
N LEU A 90 16.20 -0.91 0.34
CA LEU A 90 17.35 -1.80 0.59
C LEU A 90 18.27 -1.95 -0.64
N GLY A 91 18.41 -0.88 -1.44
CA GLY A 91 19.19 -0.85 -2.68
C GLY A 91 18.41 -1.28 -3.93
N THR A 92 17.26 -1.93 -3.76
CA THR A 92 16.38 -2.41 -4.83
C THR A 92 15.52 -1.28 -5.40
N ALA A 93 15.21 -1.37 -6.70
CA ALA A 93 14.45 -0.42 -7.50
C ALA A 93 14.99 1.02 -7.44
N LYS A 94 16.31 1.12 -7.45
CA LYS A 94 17.01 2.39 -7.41
C LYS A 94 16.60 3.29 -8.56
N GLY A 95 16.15 4.50 -8.25
CA GLY A 95 15.74 5.47 -9.25
C GLY A 95 15.36 6.81 -8.68
N VAL A 96 14.51 7.53 -9.41
CA VAL A 96 13.90 8.78 -8.98
C VAL A 96 12.45 8.48 -8.58
N SER A 97 12.11 8.70 -7.31
CA SER A 97 10.73 8.63 -6.85
C SER A 97 10.02 9.95 -7.13
N SER A 98 8.77 9.91 -7.59
CA SER A 98 7.94 11.09 -7.82
C SER A 98 6.48 10.68 -7.70
N GLY A 99 5.66 11.51 -7.05
CA GLY A 99 4.22 11.35 -7.07
C GLY A 99 3.62 11.70 -8.43
N MET A 100 2.34 11.38 -8.58
CA MET A 100 1.58 11.67 -9.82
C MET A 100 1.37 13.17 -10.06
N ALA A 101 1.25 13.95 -8.98
CA ALA A 101 1.15 15.41 -9.02
C ALA A 101 2.17 16.11 -8.08
N PRO A 102 3.46 16.18 -8.44
CA PRO A 102 4.51 16.65 -7.53
C PRO A 102 4.35 18.09 -7.04
N LYS A 103 3.66 18.96 -7.80
CA LYS A 103 3.47 20.40 -7.48
C LYS A 103 2.13 20.72 -6.80
N VAL A 104 1.36 19.71 -6.39
CA VAL A 104 0.07 19.88 -5.70
C VAL A 104 0.27 19.93 -4.18
N HIS A 105 -0.49 20.76 -3.47
CA HIS A 105 -0.39 20.84 -2.01
C HIS A 105 -1.07 19.66 -1.33
N LEU A 106 -0.62 19.32 -0.14
CA LEU A 106 -1.17 18.26 0.71
C LEU A 106 -1.82 18.86 1.96
N ALA A 107 -3.02 18.37 2.29
CA ALA A 107 -3.67 18.56 3.58
C ALA A 107 -3.87 17.19 4.23
N ILE A 108 -3.36 17.01 5.44
CA ILE A 108 -3.27 15.71 6.09
C ILE A 108 -4.30 15.60 7.20
N TYR A 109 -5.11 14.56 7.15
CA TYR A 109 -6.15 14.26 8.13
C TYR A 109 -5.94 12.85 8.67
N LYS A 110 -5.28 12.75 9.84
CA LYS A 110 -5.02 11.47 10.49
C LYS A 110 -6.25 10.98 11.23
N VAL A 111 -6.79 9.83 10.82
CA VAL A 111 -7.95 9.18 11.45
C VAL A 111 -7.68 7.73 11.84
N CYS A 112 -6.61 7.15 11.29
CA CYS A 112 -6.22 5.77 11.55
C CYS A 112 -5.10 5.72 12.62
N PHE A 113 -5.34 4.91 13.64
CA PHE A 113 -4.41 4.64 14.73
C PHE A 113 -4.28 3.12 14.93
N VAL A 114 -3.57 2.70 15.98
CA VAL A 114 -3.34 1.27 16.29
C VAL A 114 -4.64 0.47 16.40
N LYS A 115 -5.74 1.10 16.84
CA LYS A 115 -7.07 0.46 16.96
C LYS A 115 -7.90 0.45 15.68
N GLY A 116 -7.35 0.95 14.57
CA GLY A 116 -8.06 1.16 13.30
C GLY A 116 -8.51 2.61 13.10
N CYS A 117 -9.47 2.79 12.21
CA CYS A 117 -10.00 4.08 11.81
C CYS A 117 -11.49 4.14 12.22
N ALA A 118 -11.86 5.01 13.15
CA ALA A 118 -13.24 5.08 13.62
C ALA A 118 -14.11 5.90 12.65
N ASP A 119 -15.34 5.44 12.40
CA ASP A 119 -16.28 6.10 11.48
C ASP A 119 -16.53 7.57 11.81
N ALA A 120 -16.66 7.90 13.11
CA ALA A 120 -16.85 9.28 13.57
C ALA A 120 -15.64 10.17 13.24
N ASP A 121 -14.43 9.64 13.36
CA ASP A 121 -13.20 10.37 13.05
C ASP A 121 -13.03 10.56 11.54
N ILE A 122 -13.42 9.57 10.73
CA ILE A 122 -13.47 9.66 9.25
C ILE A 122 -14.44 10.78 8.83
N ILE A 123 -15.66 10.80 9.35
CA ILE A 123 -16.65 11.83 9.02
C ILE A 123 -16.15 13.21 9.45
N ALA A 124 -15.56 13.33 10.65
CA ALA A 124 -15.00 14.60 11.14
C ALA A 124 -13.86 15.11 10.24
N ALA A 125 -12.99 14.21 9.76
CA ALA A 125 -11.94 14.56 8.82
C ALA A 125 -12.47 15.01 7.46
N ILE A 126 -13.49 14.34 6.91
CA ILE A 126 -14.12 14.74 5.65
C ILE A 126 -14.80 16.11 5.79
N ASP A 127 -15.57 16.33 6.85
CA ASP A 127 -16.19 17.63 7.15
C ASP A 127 -15.13 18.74 7.28
N GLN A 128 -14.01 18.45 7.96
CA GLN A 128 -12.91 19.39 8.04
C GLN A 128 -12.24 19.67 6.68
N ALA A 129 -12.06 18.65 5.85
CA ALA A 129 -11.50 18.79 4.50
C ALA A 129 -12.40 19.67 3.60
N ILE A 130 -13.73 19.51 3.71
CA ILE A 130 -14.71 20.38 3.03
C ILE A 130 -14.56 21.83 3.50
N LYS A 131 -14.47 22.06 4.81
CA LYS A 131 -14.31 23.41 5.40
C LYS A 131 -13.00 24.08 4.98
N ASP A 132 -11.93 23.30 4.91
CA ASP A 132 -10.60 23.78 4.51
C ASP A 132 -10.52 24.10 3.02
N GLY A 133 -11.38 23.49 2.20
CA GLY A 133 -11.52 23.74 0.77
C GLY A 133 -10.56 22.93 -0.09
N VAL A 134 -10.39 21.63 0.21
CA VAL A 134 -9.62 20.70 -0.64
C VAL A 134 -10.32 20.49 -1.99
N ASP A 135 -9.57 20.17 -3.04
CA ASP A 135 -10.14 19.88 -4.37
C ASP A 135 -10.46 18.39 -4.56
N VAL A 136 -9.66 17.52 -3.94
CA VAL A 136 -9.78 16.06 -4.03
C VAL A 136 -9.48 15.45 -2.67
N ILE A 137 -10.24 14.42 -2.28
CA ILE A 137 -9.98 13.62 -1.07
C ILE A 137 -9.61 12.21 -1.49
N ASN A 138 -8.49 11.72 -0.96
CA ASN A 138 -8.07 10.33 -1.04
C ASN A 138 -8.34 9.63 0.30
N MET A 139 -9.14 8.56 0.25
CA MET A 139 -9.46 7.70 1.39
C MET A 139 -8.97 6.29 1.10
N SER A 140 -7.77 5.96 1.57
CA SER A 140 -7.19 4.63 1.44
C SER A 140 -7.49 3.79 2.68
N ILE A 141 -8.77 3.73 3.04
CA ILE A 141 -9.29 3.09 4.25
C ILE A 141 -10.35 2.08 3.82
N SER A 142 -10.32 0.86 4.32
CA SER A 142 -11.37 -0.14 4.03
C SER A 142 -12.56 -0.01 4.99
N CYS A 143 -13.73 -0.42 4.52
CA CYS A 143 -14.96 -0.60 5.31
C CYS A 143 -15.56 -1.98 5.02
N SER A 144 -16.62 -2.35 5.75
CA SER A 144 -17.33 -3.62 5.53
C SER A 144 -18.01 -3.65 4.15
N PRO A 145 -17.80 -4.68 3.31
CA PRO A 145 -18.40 -4.76 1.96
C PRO A 145 -19.92 -4.92 1.97
N THR A 146 -20.51 -5.22 3.13
CA THR A 146 -21.97 -5.43 3.30
C THR A 146 -22.68 -4.24 3.95
N ALA A 147 -21.94 -3.17 4.30
CA ALA A 147 -22.55 -2.00 4.93
C ALA A 147 -23.46 -1.25 3.92
N PRO A 148 -24.70 -0.90 4.30
CA PRO A 148 -25.52 0.01 3.51
C PRO A 148 -24.86 1.37 3.35
N LEU A 149 -25.08 2.04 2.21
CA LEU A 149 -24.45 3.34 1.91
C LEU A 149 -24.71 4.42 2.97
N TYR A 150 -25.85 4.37 3.67
CA TYR A 150 -26.17 5.33 4.74
C TYR A 150 -25.47 5.04 6.07
N ALA A 151 -24.90 3.84 6.23
CA ALA A 151 -24.16 3.40 7.40
C ALA A 151 -22.63 3.37 7.17
N ASP A 152 -22.20 3.63 5.94
CA ASP A 152 -20.79 3.74 5.56
C ASP A 152 -20.33 5.21 5.67
N SER A 153 -19.34 5.45 6.54
CA SER A 153 -18.79 6.78 6.81
C SER A 153 -18.13 7.43 5.58
N VAL A 154 -17.45 6.64 4.75
CA VAL A 154 -16.83 7.10 3.51
C VAL A 154 -17.91 7.44 2.48
N ALA A 155 -18.93 6.59 2.32
CA ALA A 155 -20.03 6.87 1.40
C ALA A 155 -20.79 8.15 1.81
N LEU A 156 -21.16 8.27 3.09
CA LEU A 156 -21.90 9.41 3.63
C LEU A 156 -21.09 10.71 3.52
N GLY A 157 -19.83 10.70 3.98
CA GLY A 157 -18.95 11.86 3.92
C GLY A 157 -18.64 12.28 2.47
N SER A 158 -18.41 11.32 1.58
CA SER A 158 -18.13 11.60 0.17
C SER A 158 -19.32 12.23 -0.56
N MET A 159 -20.56 11.90 -0.17
CA MET A 159 -21.75 12.57 -0.71
C MET A 159 -21.72 14.07 -0.38
N ALA A 160 -21.40 14.43 0.87
CA ALA A 160 -21.25 15.82 1.27
C ALA A 160 -20.09 16.50 0.51
N ALA A 161 -18.95 15.83 0.38
CA ALA A 161 -17.80 16.37 -0.36
C ALA A 161 -18.16 16.75 -1.81
N ILE A 162 -18.90 15.87 -2.50
CA ILE A 162 -19.28 16.07 -3.90
C ILE A 162 -20.32 17.19 -4.07
N GLN A 163 -21.21 17.39 -3.10
CA GLN A 163 -22.11 18.55 -3.08
C GLN A 163 -21.35 19.88 -3.01
N HIS A 164 -20.12 19.86 -2.51
CA HIS A 164 -19.19 20.99 -2.49
C HIS A 164 -18.19 20.99 -3.66
N GLY A 165 -18.36 20.11 -4.65
CA GLY A 165 -17.50 20.03 -5.84
C GLY A 165 -16.15 19.35 -5.59
N ILE A 166 -16.01 18.59 -4.50
CA ILE A 166 -14.79 17.89 -4.12
C ILE A 166 -14.87 16.45 -4.62
N VAL A 167 -13.87 16.00 -5.38
CA VAL A 167 -13.82 14.62 -5.89
C VAL A 167 -13.38 13.67 -4.78
N ALA A 168 -14.11 12.58 -4.58
CA ALA A 168 -13.76 11.52 -3.64
C ALA A 168 -13.17 10.31 -4.38
N VAL A 169 -11.94 9.93 -4.02
CA VAL A 169 -11.26 8.72 -4.49
C VAL A 169 -11.03 7.79 -3.31
N SER A 170 -11.42 6.53 -3.47
CA SER A 170 -11.22 5.50 -2.46
C SER A 170 -10.58 4.24 -3.05
N SER A 171 -9.98 3.46 -2.19
CA SER A 171 -9.47 2.13 -2.54
C SER A 171 -10.63 1.14 -2.73
N ALA A 172 -10.53 0.16 -3.63
CA ALA A 172 -11.61 -0.81 -3.82
C ALA A 172 -11.77 -1.81 -2.66
N GLY A 173 -10.70 -2.05 -1.89
CA GLY A 173 -10.62 -3.05 -0.83
C GLY A 173 -9.56 -4.12 -1.14
N ASN A 174 -9.08 -4.81 -0.10
CA ASN A 174 -8.02 -5.82 -0.18
C ASN A 174 -8.52 -7.25 0.15
N GLU A 175 -9.83 -7.49 0.02
CA GLU A 175 -10.55 -8.70 0.41
C GLU A 175 -10.81 -9.65 -0.78
N GLY A 176 -10.16 -9.40 -1.93
CA GLY A 176 -10.13 -10.33 -3.06
C GLY A 176 -9.46 -11.68 -2.69
N PRO A 177 -9.58 -12.71 -3.55
CA PRO A 177 -10.17 -12.69 -4.90
C PRO A 177 -11.66 -13.05 -4.90
N LYS A 178 -12.31 -13.10 -3.73
CA LYS A 178 -13.73 -13.44 -3.62
C LYS A 178 -14.57 -12.39 -4.35
N THR A 179 -15.58 -12.84 -5.09
CA THR A 179 -16.58 -11.93 -5.66
C THR A 179 -17.38 -11.25 -4.55
N ASN A 180 -17.94 -10.07 -4.82
CA ASN A 180 -18.70 -9.26 -3.84
C ASN A 180 -17.85 -8.84 -2.62
N SER A 181 -16.56 -8.56 -2.83
CA SER A 181 -15.64 -8.17 -1.76
C SER A 181 -15.33 -6.67 -1.72
N LEU A 182 -15.92 -5.88 -2.62
CA LEU A 182 -15.75 -4.41 -2.66
C LEU A 182 -16.17 -3.75 -1.35
N SER A 183 -15.24 -3.02 -0.74
CA SER A 183 -15.54 -2.13 0.39
C SER A 183 -16.30 -0.89 -0.07
N HIS A 184 -15.81 -0.23 -1.13
CA HIS A 184 -16.32 1.09 -1.53
C HIS A 184 -17.11 1.01 -2.82
N CYS A 185 -18.43 1.10 -2.70
CA CYS A 185 -19.33 0.91 -3.83
C CYS A 185 -20.25 2.10 -4.14
N ALA A 186 -20.16 3.18 -3.38
CA ALA A 186 -20.97 4.37 -3.56
C ALA A 186 -20.84 4.91 -5.01
N PRO A 187 -21.96 5.21 -5.70
CA PRO A 187 -21.93 5.68 -7.09
C PRO A 187 -21.07 6.92 -7.32
N TRP A 188 -20.98 7.77 -6.30
CA TRP A 188 -20.29 9.05 -6.34
C TRP A 188 -18.80 8.96 -5.95
N VAL A 189 -18.31 7.80 -5.48
CA VAL A 189 -16.89 7.61 -5.12
C VAL A 189 -16.16 6.92 -6.27
N ILE A 190 -14.99 7.41 -6.66
CA ILE A 190 -14.11 6.69 -7.60
C ILE A 190 -13.37 5.61 -6.82
N ALA A 191 -13.69 4.34 -7.07
CA ALA A 191 -13.05 3.19 -6.44
C ALA A 191 -11.96 2.61 -7.36
N ALA A 192 -10.74 2.50 -6.82
CA ALA A 192 -9.57 2.03 -7.57
C ALA A 192 -9.17 0.59 -7.18
N GLY A 193 -9.14 -0.31 -8.16
CA GLY A 193 -8.57 -1.66 -8.05
C GLY A 193 -7.05 -1.69 -8.26
N ALA A 194 -6.38 -2.69 -7.70
CA ALA A 194 -4.93 -2.81 -7.71
C ALA A 194 -4.43 -3.76 -8.80
N VAL A 195 -3.52 -3.27 -9.63
CA VAL A 195 -2.79 -4.10 -10.60
C VAL A 195 -1.28 -4.07 -10.36
N SER A 196 -0.61 -5.10 -10.83
CA SER A 196 0.85 -5.17 -10.88
C SER A 196 1.42 -4.28 -11.99
N THR A 197 2.71 -3.94 -11.83
CA THR A 197 3.53 -3.36 -12.89
C THR A 197 4.37 -4.45 -13.56
N ASP A 198 5.17 -4.10 -14.57
CA ASP A 198 6.14 -4.97 -15.23
C ASP A 198 7.48 -5.07 -14.48
N ARG A 199 7.65 -4.29 -13.41
CA ARG A 199 8.84 -4.30 -12.54
C ARG A 199 8.77 -5.41 -11.50
N ARG A 200 9.87 -6.13 -11.29
CA ARG A 200 10.04 -7.13 -10.22
C ARG A 200 11.34 -6.91 -9.48
N ALA A 201 11.32 -7.07 -8.15
CA ALA A 201 12.54 -7.21 -7.36
C ALA A 201 12.88 -8.70 -7.31
N THR A 202 13.60 -9.19 -8.30
CA THR A 202 13.64 -10.62 -8.62
C THR A 202 14.56 -11.40 -7.67
N SER A 203 14.00 -12.45 -7.10
CA SER A 203 14.75 -13.56 -6.49
C SER A 203 14.41 -14.87 -7.19
N LYS A 204 15.27 -15.87 -7.04
CA LYS A 204 15.00 -17.24 -7.47
C LYS A 204 15.25 -18.22 -6.34
N VAL A 205 14.38 -19.21 -6.24
CA VAL A 205 14.56 -20.38 -5.37
C VAL A 205 15.11 -21.49 -6.24
N GLU A 206 16.31 -21.98 -5.92
CA GLU A 206 16.93 -23.14 -6.57
C GLU A 206 16.87 -24.32 -5.62
N LEU A 207 16.24 -25.41 -6.05
CA LEU A 207 16.13 -26.64 -5.28
C LEU A 207 17.34 -27.54 -5.52
N GLY A 208 17.62 -28.44 -4.58
CA GLY A 208 18.71 -29.42 -4.70
C GLY A 208 18.52 -30.44 -5.82
N ASP A 209 17.32 -30.54 -6.40
CA ASP A 209 17.03 -31.36 -7.58
C ASP A 209 17.21 -30.62 -8.92
N GLY A 210 17.70 -29.37 -8.88
CA GLY A 210 17.99 -28.54 -10.04
C GLY A 210 16.81 -27.71 -10.57
N ARG A 211 15.60 -27.85 -10.01
CA ARG A 211 14.48 -26.97 -10.38
C ARG A 211 14.70 -25.56 -9.85
N THR A 212 14.20 -24.57 -10.60
CA THR A 212 14.32 -23.15 -10.25
C THR A 212 12.98 -22.45 -10.39
N PHE A 213 12.62 -21.65 -9.39
CA PHE A 213 11.35 -20.94 -9.31
C PHE A 213 11.57 -19.44 -9.13
N ASN A 214 10.69 -18.64 -9.73
CA ASN A 214 10.77 -17.18 -9.62
C ASN A 214 10.07 -16.70 -8.35
N GLY A 215 10.69 -15.76 -7.65
CA GLY A 215 10.10 -15.08 -6.51
C GLY A 215 10.46 -13.60 -6.48
N GLN A 216 10.01 -12.93 -5.42
CA GLN A 216 10.32 -11.52 -5.19
C GLN A 216 10.78 -11.24 -3.75
N THR A 217 11.67 -10.27 -3.61
CA THR A 217 12.12 -9.73 -2.32
C THR A 217 12.82 -8.38 -2.52
N ALA A 218 12.66 -7.45 -1.59
CA ALA A 218 13.47 -6.23 -1.58
C ALA A 218 14.82 -6.41 -0.88
N TYR A 219 14.92 -7.37 0.05
CA TYR A 219 16.17 -7.64 0.75
C TYR A 219 16.99 -8.69 0.00
N GLN A 220 18.06 -8.23 -0.64
CA GLN A 220 18.93 -9.03 -1.51
C GLN A 220 20.38 -9.06 -0.95
N PRO A 221 20.66 -9.88 0.07
CA PRO A 221 21.92 -9.87 0.82
C PRO A 221 23.09 -10.59 0.10
N VAL A 222 23.41 -10.18 -1.13
CA VAL A 222 24.40 -10.87 -2.01
C VAL A 222 25.78 -11.09 -1.41
N ASN A 223 26.20 -10.25 -0.45
CA ASN A 223 27.52 -10.33 0.19
C ASN A 223 27.50 -11.09 1.53
N THR A 224 26.33 -11.40 2.08
CA THR A 224 26.20 -12.00 3.42
C THR A 224 25.44 -13.32 3.42
N PHE A 225 24.76 -13.65 2.32
CA PHE A 225 24.11 -14.93 2.11
C PHE A 225 24.88 -15.73 1.05
N ASP A 226 25.24 -16.98 1.37
CA ASP A 226 26.01 -17.83 0.45
C ASP A 226 25.08 -18.57 -0.52
N SER A 227 24.80 -17.94 -1.67
CA SER A 227 24.01 -18.54 -2.76
C SER A 227 24.70 -19.71 -3.47
N SER A 228 25.94 -20.10 -3.11
CA SER A 228 26.60 -21.30 -3.65
C SER A 228 26.27 -22.55 -2.84
N LYS A 229 25.84 -22.38 -1.59
CA LYS A 229 25.47 -23.45 -0.68
C LYS A 229 24.01 -23.81 -0.81
N LEU A 230 23.73 -25.12 -0.83
CA LEU A 230 22.39 -25.67 -0.60
C LEU A 230 22.16 -25.84 0.90
N TYR A 231 21.06 -25.27 1.38
CA TYR A 231 20.63 -25.34 2.78
C TYR A 231 19.48 -26.33 2.92
N PRO A 232 19.43 -27.13 4.00
CA PRO A 232 18.25 -27.95 4.30
C PRO A 232 16.99 -27.08 4.39
N LEU A 233 15.90 -27.56 3.80
CA LEU A 233 14.58 -26.98 3.93
C LEU A 233 13.91 -27.50 5.21
N GLU A 234 13.18 -26.63 5.88
CA GLU A 234 12.33 -26.98 7.02
C GLU A 234 10.97 -26.32 6.89
N TYR A 235 9.90 -27.04 7.23
CA TYR A 235 8.53 -26.51 7.28
C TYR A 235 7.95 -26.71 8.68
N PRO A 236 7.86 -25.65 9.51
CA PRO A 236 7.39 -25.76 10.89
C PRO A 236 5.93 -26.26 10.98
N GLY A 237 5.13 -26.00 9.94
CA GLY A 237 3.74 -26.45 9.83
C GLY A 237 3.57 -27.91 9.43
N LYS A 238 4.64 -28.71 9.28
CA LYS A 238 4.56 -30.10 8.78
C LYS A 238 3.67 -31.04 9.62
N ASN A 239 3.43 -30.69 10.88
CA ASN A 239 2.56 -31.43 11.80
C ASN A 239 1.11 -30.89 11.86
N GLY A 240 0.73 -29.96 10.98
CA GLY A 240 -0.61 -29.38 10.92
C GLY A 240 -0.87 -28.19 11.86
N ASP A 241 0.15 -27.65 12.54
CA ASP A 241 0.02 -26.43 13.33
C ASP A 241 -0.06 -25.20 12.41
N ALA A 242 -1.25 -24.58 12.35
CA ALA A 242 -1.50 -23.40 11.53
C ALA A 242 -0.62 -22.19 11.92
N ASN A 243 -0.34 -21.98 13.21
CA ASN A 243 0.51 -20.88 13.65
C ASN A 243 1.98 -21.13 13.28
N ALA A 244 2.44 -22.38 13.42
CA ALA A 244 3.78 -22.76 12.97
C ALA A 244 3.91 -22.64 11.44
N SER A 245 2.88 -23.05 10.68
CA SER A 245 2.85 -22.94 9.21
C SER A 245 3.02 -21.49 8.73
N CYS A 246 2.43 -20.53 9.44
CA CYS A 246 2.55 -19.11 9.17
C CYS A 246 3.76 -18.47 9.86
N CYS A 247 4.66 -19.26 10.45
CA CYS A 247 5.87 -18.81 11.12
C CYS A 247 5.60 -17.74 12.21
N VAL A 248 4.48 -17.90 12.93
CA VAL A 248 4.08 -17.00 14.01
C VAL A 248 5.13 -17.04 15.13
N PRO A 249 5.64 -15.89 15.61
CA PRO A 249 6.76 -15.84 16.56
C PRO A 249 6.61 -16.74 17.79
N ASN A 250 5.40 -16.84 18.37
CA ASN A 250 5.17 -17.66 19.56
C ASN A 250 5.22 -19.16 19.27
N ALA A 251 4.69 -19.60 18.12
CA ALA A 251 4.66 -21.01 17.73
C ALA A 251 6.07 -21.56 17.43
N LEU A 252 7.00 -20.68 17.04
CA LEU A 252 8.38 -21.08 16.75
C LEU A 252 9.28 -21.12 18.00
N SER A 253 8.82 -20.67 19.18
CA SER A 253 9.63 -20.46 20.41
C SER A 253 10.60 -21.58 20.78
N ASN A 254 10.20 -22.85 20.61
CA ASN A 254 11.03 -24.01 20.97
C ASN A 254 11.74 -24.67 19.78
N MET A 255 11.76 -24.01 18.62
CA MET A 255 12.35 -24.53 17.39
C MET A 255 13.69 -23.85 17.09
N ASN A 256 14.62 -24.62 16.51
CA ASN A 256 15.93 -24.15 16.08
C ASN A 256 16.08 -24.37 14.58
N PHE A 257 16.37 -23.29 13.85
CA PHE A 257 16.49 -23.31 12.39
C PHE A 257 17.92 -23.03 11.92
N ARG A 258 18.92 -23.20 12.80
CA ARG A 258 20.32 -22.89 12.50
C ARG A 258 20.79 -23.61 11.24
N GLY A 259 21.21 -22.84 10.24
CA GLY A 259 21.73 -23.39 8.99
C GLY A 259 20.66 -23.87 8.01
N GLN A 260 19.39 -23.52 8.20
CA GLN A 260 18.25 -23.96 7.37
C GLN A 260 17.55 -22.81 6.67
N ILE A 261 16.87 -23.11 5.56
CA ILE A 261 15.89 -22.22 4.93
C ILE A 261 14.49 -22.71 5.32
N VAL A 262 13.64 -21.79 5.75
CA VAL A 262 12.33 -22.15 6.33
C VAL A 262 11.19 -21.76 5.38
N LEU A 263 10.30 -22.72 5.11
CA LEU A 263 9.08 -22.49 4.36
C LEU A 263 8.01 -21.90 5.28
N CYS A 264 7.33 -20.84 4.84
CA CYS A 264 6.25 -20.19 5.59
C CYS A 264 5.06 -19.89 4.67
N ASN A 265 3.85 -20.08 5.20
CA ASN A 265 2.65 -19.60 4.57
C ASN A 265 2.43 -18.09 4.85
N PRO A 266 1.81 -17.34 3.93
CA PRO A 266 1.39 -15.96 4.15
C PRO A 266 0.19 -15.89 5.12
N GLY A 267 -0.05 -14.71 5.68
CA GLY A 267 -1.13 -14.45 6.65
C GLY A 267 -0.69 -14.52 8.12
N ILE A 268 -1.68 -14.41 9.04
CA ILE A 268 -1.62 -14.30 10.52
C ILE A 268 -0.74 -13.16 11.06
N VAL A 269 0.53 -13.09 10.67
CA VAL A 269 1.49 -12.05 11.05
C VAL A 269 2.14 -11.46 9.81
N LYS A 270 2.69 -10.25 9.90
CA LYS A 270 3.38 -9.60 8.77
C LYS A 270 4.62 -10.40 8.37
N ASP A 271 4.95 -10.46 7.09
CA ASP A 271 6.08 -11.27 6.61
C ASP A 271 7.45 -10.78 7.14
N GLU A 272 7.56 -9.49 7.44
CA GLU A 272 8.69 -8.91 8.18
C GLU A 272 8.86 -9.51 9.58
N GLU A 273 7.75 -9.75 10.30
CA GLU A 273 7.75 -10.33 11.64
C GLU A 273 8.12 -11.81 11.60
N LYS A 274 7.67 -12.54 10.58
CA LYS A 274 8.12 -13.92 10.30
C LYS A 274 9.62 -13.97 10.10
N GLY A 275 10.14 -13.09 9.24
CA GLY A 275 11.58 -12.98 9.00
C GLY A 275 12.38 -12.68 10.27
N LYS A 276 11.90 -11.79 11.13
CA LYS A 276 12.52 -11.49 12.44
C LYS A 276 12.49 -12.69 13.38
N ALA A 277 11.37 -13.41 13.45
CA ALA A 277 11.24 -14.59 14.28
C ALA A 277 12.20 -15.71 13.85
N LEU A 278 12.32 -15.95 12.55
CA LEU A 278 13.24 -16.95 11.99
C LEU A 278 14.70 -16.57 12.16
N TYR A 279 15.04 -15.30 11.91
CA TYR A 279 16.38 -14.77 12.14
C TYR A 279 16.83 -14.96 13.59
N ALA A 280 15.96 -14.68 14.56
CA ALA A 280 16.24 -14.88 15.98
C ALA A 280 16.49 -16.36 16.37
N ARG A 281 16.15 -17.31 15.50
CA ARG A 281 16.31 -18.77 15.68
C ARG A 281 17.40 -19.36 14.78
N GLY A 282 18.23 -18.51 14.19
CA GLY A 282 19.39 -18.91 13.38
C GLY A 282 19.06 -19.35 11.96
N ALA A 283 17.84 -19.15 11.46
CA ALA A 283 17.53 -19.43 10.07
C ALA A 283 18.45 -18.64 9.13
N GLU A 284 18.80 -19.24 8.00
CA GLU A 284 19.63 -18.65 6.96
C GLU A 284 18.78 -17.94 5.90
N GLY A 285 17.56 -18.46 5.68
CA GLY A 285 16.61 -17.87 4.75
C GLY A 285 15.16 -18.25 5.03
N MET A 286 14.25 -17.61 4.30
CA MET A 286 12.82 -17.84 4.35
C MET A 286 12.24 -17.91 2.93
N ILE A 287 11.38 -18.89 2.66
CA ILE A 287 10.56 -18.91 1.44
C ILE A 287 9.11 -18.76 1.85
N ILE A 288 8.47 -17.69 1.37
CA ILE A 288 7.04 -17.49 1.56
C ILE A 288 6.35 -18.01 0.31
N PHE A 289 5.39 -18.92 0.48
CA PHE A 289 4.69 -19.53 -0.64
C PHE A 289 3.18 -19.34 -0.52
N ASN A 290 2.56 -18.84 -1.59
CA ASN A 290 1.16 -18.45 -1.61
C ASN A 290 0.18 -19.58 -1.31
N TRP A 291 -0.96 -19.22 -0.73
CA TRP A 291 -2.18 -20.03 -0.76
C TRP A 291 -2.80 -20.04 -2.16
N PRO A 292 -3.66 -21.04 -2.49
CA PRO A 292 -4.33 -21.12 -3.78
C PRO A 292 -5.02 -19.82 -4.20
N GLU A 293 -5.68 -19.13 -3.26
CA GLU A 293 -6.43 -17.90 -3.51
C GLU A 293 -5.53 -16.71 -3.92
N GLN A 294 -4.24 -16.77 -3.62
CA GLN A 294 -3.31 -15.67 -3.90
C GLN A 294 -2.65 -15.79 -5.29
N GLY A 295 -2.73 -16.97 -5.90
CA GLY A 295 -2.29 -17.23 -7.26
C GLY A 295 -0.88 -16.71 -7.55
N TYR A 296 -0.76 -15.91 -8.62
CA TYR A 296 0.51 -15.38 -9.14
C TYR A 296 1.01 -14.09 -8.47
N THR A 297 0.27 -13.53 -7.51
CA THR A 297 0.66 -12.25 -6.90
C THR A 297 1.75 -12.47 -5.86
N THR A 298 2.92 -11.88 -6.04
CA THR A 298 4.05 -11.98 -5.11
C THR A 298 4.51 -10.61 -4.64
N PHE A 299 5.04 -10.52 -3.41
CA PHE A 299 5.40 -9.26 -2.78
C PHE A 299 6.92 -9.07 -2.66
N SER A 300 7.39 -7.87 -2.98
CA SER A 300 8.78 -7.45 -2.82
C SER A 300 9.01 -6.87 -1.41
N ARG A 301 8.65 -7.62 -0.36
CA ARG A 301 8.74 -7.09 1.01
C ARG A 301 10.20 -6.85 1.42
N ALA A 302 10.40 -5.83 2.26
CA ALA A 302 11.63 -5.67 3.01
C ALA A 302 11.71 -6.79 4.07
N HIS A 303 12.85 -7.46 4.15
CA HIS A 303 13.10 -8.51 5.14
C HIS A 303 14.39 -8.24 5.92
N VAL A 304 14.51 -8.91 7.06
CA VAL A 304 15.74 -8.89 7.89
C VAL A 304 16.65 -10.10 7.63
N ILE A 305 16.14 -11.07 6.86
CA ILE A 305 16.75 -12.35 6.51
C ILE A 305 16.58 -12.57 5.01
N ALA A 306 17.50 -13.30 4.37
CA ALA A 306 17.37 -13.70 2.97
C ALA A 306 15.99 -14.32 2.74
N ALA A 307 15.22 -13.80 1.79
CA ALA A 307 13.85 -14.22 1.60
C ALA A 307 13.46 -14.27 0.12
N SER A 308 12.46 -15.07 -0.20
CA SER A 308 11.83 -15.10 -1.51
C SER A 308 10.34 -15.39 -1.38
N HIS A 309 9.50 -14.51 -1.90
CA HIS A 309 8.06 -14.74 -2.01
C HIS A 309 7.71 -15.32 -3.37
N VAL A 310 7.30 -16.58 -3.41
CA VAL A 310 6.93 -17.33 -4.63
C VAL A 310 5.41 -17.43 -4.80
N ASN A 311 4.98 -17.55 -6.06
CA ASN A 311 3.56 -17.71 -6.40
C ASN A 311 3.01 -19.09 -5.96
N TYR A 312 1.71 -19.30 -6.11
CA TYR A 312 1.06 -20.54 -5.66
C TYR A 312 1.53 -21.79 -6.44
N PRO A 313 1.50 -21.83 -7.79
CA PRO A 313 1.97 -23.01 -8.52
C PRO A 313 3.41 -23.41 -8.16
N ASP A 314 4.33 -22.46 -8.18
CA ASP A 314 5.75 -22.69 -7.84
C ASP A 314 5.90 -23.08 -6.36
N GLY A 315 5.14 -22.42 -5.49
CA GLY A 315 5.10 -22.69 -4.07
C GLY A 315 4.63 -24.10 -3.73
N PHE A 316 3.62 -24.59 -4.46
CA PHE A 316 3.11 -25.95 -4.31
C PHE A 316 4.17 -26.99 -4.73
N ASP A 317 4.91 -26.75 -5.81
CA ASP A 317 6.00 -27.62 -6.25
C ASP A 317 7.16 -27.69 -5.25
N ILE A 318 7.49 -26.56 -4.60
CA ILE A 318 8.48 -26.49 -3.52
C ILE A 318 7.97 -27.22 -2.27
N TYR A 319 6.69 -27.05 -1.94
CA TYR A 319 6.06 -27.72 -0.80
C TYR A 319 6.00 -29.24 -0.98
N ASP A 320 5.62 -29.71 -2.18
CA ASP A 320 5.60 -31.13 -2.54
C ASP A 320 7.02 -31.73 -2.55
N TYR A 321 8.01 -30.98 -3.04
CA TYR A 321 9.43 -31.36 -2.97
C TYR A 321 9.90 -31.61 -1.53
N PHE A 322 9.48 -30.77 -0.58
CA PHE A 322 9.88 -30.87 0.83
C PHE A 322 9.52 -32.24 1.44
N PHE A 323 8.37 -32.84 1.09
CA PHE A 323 7.94 -34.12 1.65
C PHE A 323 8.54 -35.35 0.97
N LYS A 324 9.10 -35.21 -0.23
CA LYS A 324 9.56 -36.35 -1.04
C LYS A 324 11.01 -36.73 -0.81
N ASN A 325 11.86 -35.79 -0.38
CA ASN A 325 13.31 -35.96 -0.36
C ASN A 325 13.95 -35.31 0.87
N ASN A 326 15.26 -35.52 1.06
CA ASN A 326 16.07 -34.68 1.94
C ASN A 326 16.23 -33.29 1.30
N ALA A 327 15.16 -32.51 1.38
CA ALA A 327 14.94 -31.33 0.59
C ALA A 327 15.94 -30.23 0.96
N THR A 328 16.59 -29.68 -0.07
CA THR A 328 17.51 -28.55 0.09
C THR A 328 17.18 -27.46 -0.92
N ALA A 329 17.51 -26.22 -0.60
CA ALA A 329 17.36 -25.10 -1.50
C ALA A 329 18.41 -24.03 -1.25
N THR A 330 18.54 -23.10 -2.18
CA THR A 330 19.25 -21.84 -2.01
C THR A 330 18.47 -20.70 -2.66
N LEU A 331 18.85 -19.47 -2.32
CA LEU A 331 18.24 -18.25 -2.86
C LEU A 331 19.25 -17.51 -3.72
N ARG A 332 18.83 -17.08 -4.92
CA ARG A 332 19.59 -16.17 -5.78
C ARG A 332 18.85 -14.85 -5.95
N PHE A 333 19.60 -13.78 -6.17
CA PHE A 333 19.10 -12.41 -6.19
C PHE A 333 19.57 -11.71 -7.48
N PHE A 334 18.66 -10.99 -8.14
CA PHE A 334 18.89 -10.41 -9.48
C PHE A 334 18.57 -8.90 -9.54
N ASP A 335 18.62 -8.21 -8.40
CA ASP A 335 18.21 -6.81 -8.22
C ASP A 335 16.79 -6.57 -8.76
N THR A 336 16.64 -5.63 -9.69
CA THR A 336 15.37 -5.14 -10.20
C THR A 336 15.33 -5.31 -11.69
N GLU A 337 14.35 -6.07 -12.15
CA GLU A 337 14.13 -6.37 -13.55
C GLU A 337 12.81 -5.75 -14.02
N PHE A 338 12.72 -5.45 -15.31
CA PHE A 338 11.55 -4.85 -15.96
C PHE A 338 11.11 -5.71 -17.14
N GLY A 339 9.89 -5.48 -17.66
CA GLY A 339 9.35 -6.24 -18.79
C GLY A 339 8.75 -7.59 -18.44
N PHE A 340 8.42 -7.86 -17.17
CA PHE A 340 7.69 -9.08 -16.79
C PHE A 340 6.27 -9.08 -17.35
N MET A 341 5.87 -10.21 -17.96
CA MET A 341 4.55 -10.43 -18.54
C MET A 341 3.84 -11.63 -17.89
N PRO A 342 2.50 -11.63 -17.79
CA PRO A 342 1.59 -10.56 -18.19
C PRO A 342 1.65 -9.35 -17.24
N SER A 343 1.60 -8.14 -17.80
CA SER A 343 1.52 -6.88 -17.06
C SER A 343 0.72 -5.83 -17.85
N PRO A 344 -0.18 -5.05 -17.21
CA PRO A 344 -0.60 -5.20 -15.83
C PRO A 344 -1.47 -6.45 -15.60
N SER A 345 -1.37 -7.06 -14.42
CA SER A 345 -2.29 -8.11 -13.97
C SER A 345 -2.94 -7.72 -12.66
N ILE A 346 -4.24 -8.02 -12.49
CA ILE A 346 -4.98 -7.77 -11.26
C ILE A 346 -4.30 -8.53 -10.11
N GLY A 347 -4.00 -7.81 -9.02
CA GLY A 347 -3.48 -8.43 -7.81
C GLY A 347 -4.58 -9.18 -7.10
N TYR A 348 -4.28 -10.36 -6.53
CA TYR A 348 -5.30 -11.23 -5.91
C TYR A 348 -6.12 -10.51 -4.84
N LEU A 349 -5.47 -9.61 -4.10
CA LEU A 349 -6.06 -8.86 -3.01
C LEU A 349 -7.11 -7.86 -3.49
N SER A 350 -7.05 -7.41 -4.75
CA SER A 350 -7.92 -6.36 -5.24
C SER A 350 -9.38 -6.80 -5.17
N SER A 351 -10.17 -6.10 -4.35
CA SER A 351 -11.57 -6.45 -4.17
C SER A 351 -12.38 -6.33 -5.46
N LEU A 352 -13.32 -7.28 -5.63
CA LEU A 352 -14.08 -7.47 -6.86
C LEU A 352 -15.57 -7.21 -6.66
N GLY A 353 -16.19 -6.64 -7.69
CA GLY A 353 -17.65 -6.54 -7.77
C GLY A 353 -18.34 -7.87 -8.08
N PRO A 354 -19.66 -7.83 -8.32
CA PRO A 354 -20.54 -6.66 -8.18
C PRO A 354 -20.70 -6.22 -6.72
N SER A 355 -21.17 -4.99 -6.49
CA SER A 355 -21.66 -4.60 -5.16
C SER A 355 -23.16 -4.90 -5.06
N GLN A 356 -23.57 -5.38 -3.89
CA GLN A 356 -24.98 -5.59 -3.57
C GLN A 356 -25.68 -4.30 -3.10
N MET A 357 -24.92 -3.26 -2.78
CA MET A 357 -25.43 -2.08 -2.04
C MET A 357 -25.65 -0.84 -2.91
N ASN A 358 -25.23 -0.86 -4.18
CA ASN A 358 -25.25 0.31 -5.06
C ASN A 358 -26.22 0.20 -6.25
N GLY A 359 -27.16 -0.74 -6.21
CA GLY A 359 -28.19 -0.89 -7.24
C GLY A 359 -27.68 -1.46 -8.57
N GLY A 360 -26.58 -2.23 -8.56
CA GLY A 360 -26.05 -2.92 -9.74
C GLY A 360 -25.07 -2.09 -10.58
N LEU A 361 -24.55 -0.99 -10.03
CA LEU A 361 -23.54 -0.18 -10.70
C LEU A 361 -22.16 -0.88 -10.64
N ILE A 362 -21.50 -0.94 -11.80
CA ILE A 362 -20.20 -1.59 -11.95
C ILE A 362 -19.15 -0.87 -11.11
N LYS A 363 -18.41 -1.65 -10.33
CA LYS A 363 -17.25 -1.24 -9.53
C LYS A 363 -16.23 -2.40 -9.51
N PRO A 364 -14.92 -2.14 -9.29
CA PRO A 364 -14.30 -0.81 -9.19
C PRO A 364 -14.38 -0.05 -10.51
N ASP A 365 -14.25 1.28 -10.47
CA ASP A 365 -14.38 2.12 -11.68
C ASP A 365 -13.15 2.01 -12.58
N VAL A 366 -11.99 1.89 -11.95
CA VAL A 366 -10.68 1.94 -12.61
C VAL A 366 -9.70 1.01 -11.91
N VAL A 367 -8.62 0.65 -12.61
CA VAL A 367 -7.46 -0.02 -12.04
C VAL A 367 -6.23 0.85 -12.18
N ALA A 368 -5.32 0.77 -11.20
CA ALA A 368 -4.05 1.48 -11.22
C ALA A 368 -2.95 0.66 -10.52
N PRO A 369 -1.66 0.99 -10.73
CA PRO A 369 -0.56 0.31 -10.06
C PRO A 369 -0.75 0.30 -8.53
N GLY A 370 -0.85 -0.90 -7.98
CA GLY A 370 -1.10 -1.11 -6.55
C GLY A 370 -0.32 -2.27 -5.94
N ILE A 371 0.50 -2.99 -6.72
CA ILE A 371 1.32 -4.10 -6.22
C ILE A 371 2.81 -3.72 -6.31
N ASN A 372 3.53 -3.90 -5.21
CA ASN A 372 4.95 -3.59 -5.02
C ASN A 372 5.28 -2.14 -5.42
N ILE A 373 4.55 -1.17 -4.88
CA ILE A 373 4.78 0.24 -5.16
C ILE A 373 5.82 0.80 -4.19
N LEU A 374 6.90 1.37 -4.73
CA LEU A 374 7.92 2.09 -3.97
C LEU A 374 7.43 3.50 -3.67
N ALA A 375 7.37 3.87 -2.41
CA ALA A 375 7.06 5.25 -2.01
C ALA A 375 7.70 5.60 -0.66
N ALA A 376 7.54 6.85 -0.24
CA ALA A 376 8.11 7.34 1.01
C ALA A 376 7.60 6.53 2.20
N TRP A 377 8.46 6.34 3.19
CA TRP A 377 8.11 5.63 4.43
C TRP A 377 8.51 6.44 5.66
N HIS A 378 7.83 6.20 6.78
CA HIS A 378 8.03 6.99 8.00
C HIS A 378 9.35 6.69 8.74
N LYS A 379 9.99 5.56 8.44
CA LYS A 379 11.23 5.06 9.05
C LYS A 379 12.04 4.22 8.07
N ASP A 380 13.29 3.95 8.42
CA ASP A 380 14.13 3.01 7.67
C ASP A 380 13.70 1.55 7.88
N VAL A 381 13.94 0.71 6.88
CA VAL A 381 13.49 -0.70 6.84
C VAL A 381 14.67 -1.67 6.75
N GLY A 382 14.41 -2.98 6.87
CA GLY A 382 15.43 -4.03 6.77
C GLY A 382 16.12 -4.39 8.08
N ARG A 383 17.28 -5.06 7.97
CA ARG A 383 17.97 -5.74 9.10
C ARG A 383 18.52 -4.77 10.15
N ASN A 384 19.15 -3.68 9.72
CA ASN A 384 19.80 -2.69 10.60
C ASN A 384 19.26 -1.28 10.28
N PRO A 385 17.99 -0.99 10.60
CA PRO A 385 17.37 0.27 10.24
C PRO A 385 18.03 1.43 10.99
N ASN A 386 18.34 2.52 10.29
CA ASN A 386 18.84 3.74 10.91
C ASN A 386 17.65 4.59 11.42
N PRO A 387 17.50 4.79 12.75
CA PRO A 387 16.37 5.56 13.30
C PRO A 387 16.44 7.06 12.96
N MET A 388 17.61 7.56 12.55
CA MET A 388 17.82 8.95 12.13
C MET A 388 17.71 9.15 10.62
N ALA A 389 17.46 8.09 9.84
CA ALA A 389 17.32 8.22 8.39
C ALA A 389 16.09 9.08 8.05
N THR A 390 16.32 10.06 7.17
CA THR A 390 15.27 10.93 6.63
C THR A 390 14.88 10.55 5.21
N HIS A 391 15.73 9.81 4.52
CA HIS A 391 15.56 9.37 3.14
C HIS A 391 15.16 7.89 3.13
N THR A 392 13.88 7.62 3.38
CA THR A 392 13.37 6.29 3.73
C THR A 392 12.22 5.87 2.81
N PHE A 393 12.32 4.70 2.20
CA PHE A 393 11.30 4.17 1.29
C PHE A 393 10.98 2.73 1.65
N ASP A 394 9.78 2.31 1.26
CA ASP A 394 9.37 0.90 1.36
C ASP A 394 8.49 0.51 0.17
N PHE A 395 8.38 -0.79 -0.06
CA PHE A 395 7.38 -1.36 -0.96
C PHE A 395 6.12 -1.68 -0.19
N ASP A 396 5.00 -1.19 -0.68
CA ASP A 396 3.70 -1.63 -0.20
C ASP A 396 2.78 -2.06 -1.35
N SER A 397 1.78 -2.86 -1.00
CA SER A 397 0.82 -3.42 -1.95
C SER A 397 -0.59 -3.35 -1.40
N GLY A 398 -1.51 -2.81 -2.19
CA GLY A 398 -2.90 -2.64 -1.84
C GLY A 398 -3.64 -1.76 -2.84
N THR A 399 -4.97 -1.79 -2.78
CA THR A 399 -5.81 -0.82 -3.48
C THR A 399 -5.60 0.61 -2.98
N SER A 400 -5.03 0.79 -1.79
CA SER A 400 -4.58 2.08 -1.26
C SER A 400 -3.60 2.79 -2.19
N MET A 401 -2.57 2.06 -2.64
CA MET A 401 -1.57 2.59 -3.57
C MET A 401 -2.20 2.90 -4.93
N ALA A 402 -3.14 2.07 -5.39
CA ALA A 402 -3.88 2.32 -6.63
C ALA A 402 -4.75 3.60 -6.54
N ALA A 403 -5.47 3.79 -5.43
CA ALA A 403 -6.27 4.99 -5.17
C ALA A 403 -5.39 6.25 -5.18
N ALA A 404 -4.21 6.20 -4.56
CA ALA A 404 -3.27 7.32 -4.58
C ALA A 404 -2.81 7.70 -6.00
N HIS A 405 -2.56 6.71 -6.87
CA HIS A 405 -2.24 6.97 -8.28
C HIS A 405 -3.40 7.65 -9.02
N VAL A 406 -4.64 7.21 -8.77
CA VAL A 406 -5.84 7.80 -9.37
C VAL A 406 -6.08 9.22 -8.86
N THR A 407 -5.87 9.46 -7.56
CA THR A 407 -6.00 10.77 -6.91
C THR A 407 -5.06 11.80 -7.54
N GLY A 408 -3.76 11.48 -7.66
CA GLY A 408 -2.81 12.45 -8.21
C GLY A 408 -2.94 12.65 -9.73
N ARG A 409 -3.77 11.87 -10.42
CA ARG A 409 -4.16 12.13 -11.82
C ARG A 409 -5.34 13.08 -11.96
N GLN A 410 -6.09 13.35 -10.88
CA GLN A 410 -7.19 14.29 -10.91
C GLN A 410 -6.68 15.69 -11.22
N GLN A 411 -7.34 16.36 -12.17
CA GLN A 411 -7.05 17.74 -12.54
C GLN A 411 -8.33 18.55 -12.40
N ARG A 412 -8.18 19.79 -11.92
CA ARG A 412 -9.27 20.76 -11.99
C ARG A 412 -9.56 21.03 -13.46
N SER A 413 -10.72 20.61 -13.96
CA SER A 413 -11.11 20.98 -15.32
C SER A 413 -11.20 22.50 -15.37
N SER A 414 -10.55 23.13 -16.35
CA SER A 414 -10.66 24.57 -16.60
C SER A 414 -12.00 24.96 -17.25
N LEU A 415 -13.02 24.10 -17.16
CA LEU A 415 -14.35 24.45 -17.63
C LEU A 415 -14.89 25.53 -16.69
N PRO A 416 -15.19 26.73 -17.21
CA PRO A 416 -15.85 27.75 -16.41
C PRO A 416 -17.12 27.12 -15.86
N SER A 417 -17.45 27.46 -14.61
CA SER A 417 -18.73 27.13 -13.99
C SER A 417 -19.87 27.50 -14.94
N SER A 418 -20.31 26.53 -15.75
CA SER A 418 -21.50 26.69 -16.55
C SER A 418 -22.65 26.87 -15.57
N PRO A 419 -23.50 27.90 -15.72
CA PRO A 419 -24.67 28.04 -14.88
C PRO A 419 -25.47 26.76 -15.01
N ARG A 420 -25.86 26.18 -13.86
CA ARG A 420 -26.66 24.95 -13.79
C ARG A 420 -27.82 25.02 -14.79
N PRO A 421 -27.95 24.11 -15.77
CA PRO A 421 -29.23 23.86 -16.37
C PRO A 421 -29.97 22.91 -15.43
N ARG A 422 -31.10 23.38 -14.89
CA ARG A 422 -32.16 22.46 -14.50
C ARG A 422 -32.54 21.64 -15.74
N THR A 423 -32.92 20.39 -15.51
CA THR A 423 -33.69 19.48 -16.38
C THR A 423 -33.01 18.76 -17.57
N GLN A 424 -33.22 17.44 -17.55
CA GLN A 424 -33.25 16.43 -18.63
C GLN A 424 -31.93 15.83 -19.16
N CYS A 425 -31.58 14.67 -18.60
CA CYS A 425 -30.82 13.65 -19.32
C CYS A 425 -31.71 13.05 -20.43
N GLN A 426 -31.50 13.46 -21.68
CA GLN A 426 -31.88 12.63 -22.83
C GLN A 426 -30.63 11.90 -23.33
N VAL A 427 -30.67 10.57 -23.24
CA VAL A 427 -29.70 9.68 -23.88
C VAL A 427 -30.08 9.61 -25.35
N GLN A 428 -29.28 10.22 -26.23
CA GLN A 428 -29.34 9.90 -27.65
C GLN A 428 -28.49 8.65 -27.89
N VAL A 429 -29.18 7.54 -28.17
CA VAL A 429 -28.60 6.34 -28.74
C VAL A 429 -28.43 6.60 -30.23
N ALA A 430 -27.18 6.64 -30.71
CA ALA A 430 -26.91 6.55 -32.15
C ALA A 430 -26.91 5.08 -32.56
N SER A 431 -27.59 4.80 -33.67
CA SER A 431 -27.81 3.49 -34.29
C SER A 431 -26.55 2.96 -34.96
#